data_AF-A0A7W2IE38-F1
#
_entry.id   AF-A0A7W2IE38-F1
#
_cell.length_a   1.000
_cell.length_b   1.000
_cell.length_c   1.000
_cell.angle_alpha   90.00
_cell.angle_beta   90.00
_cell.angle_gamma   90.00
#
_symmetry.space_group_name_H-M   'P 1'
#
loop_
_entity.id
_entity.type
_entity.pdbx_description
1 polymer ?
#
loop_
_entity_poly.entity_id
_entity_poly.type
_entity_poly.pdbx_seq_one_letter_code
_entity_poly.pdbx_strand_id
1 'polypeptide(L)'
;MHKLGRDRPDAVGHFALCWHEIMSKVQETRVVVTMTVDDAAALKRISGAFNNCLRPVHFTDFQHCEECAEHDRTLLSRTPDTIAIQDVGNPGWDPICFISPEGFLYYIPGLARLVFEEPLYGYSWYAAQFLWHLISDGPSNNRFNACTPKQRAAIAAFIGHLIDTRADQLDEECLTDDALRAWEIWSQIKTCDP
;
A
#
# COMPACT_ATOMS: atom_id res chain seq x y z
N MET A 1 -33.30 33.61 -58.53
CA MET A 1 -32.13 33.96 -57.69
C MET A 1 -32.47 33.56 -56.25
N HIS A 2 -32.27 32.30 -55.84
CA HIS A 2 -31.04 31.68 -55.33
C HIS A 2 -30.47 32.31 -54.04
N LYS A 3 -30.77 31.68 -52.89
CA LYS A 3 -29.84 31.05 -51.91
C LYS A 3 -30.34 31.27 -50.46
N LEU A 4 -30.88 30.23 -49.84
CA LEU A 4 -30.22 29.26 -48.94
C LEU A 4 -30.37 29.66 -47.47
N GLY A 5 -31.35 29.03 -46.82
CA GLY A 5 -31.43 28.94 -45.37
C GLY A 5 -30.28 28.12 -44.79
N ARG A 6 -29.95 28.44 -43.54
CA ARG A 6 -29.08 27.63 -42.67
C ARG A 6 -29.77 27.52 -41.32
N ASP A 7 -30.65 26.54 -41.21
CA ASP A 7 -30.99 25.94 -39.93
C ASP A 7 -29.84 25.01 -39.53
N ARG A 8 -29.24 25.27 -38.37
CA ARG A 8 -28.33 24.32 -37.72
C ARG A 8 -29.16 23.43 -36.80
N PRO A 9 -29.07 22.10 -36.88
CA PRO A 9 -29.63 21.23 -35.85
C PRO A 9 -28.71 21.17 -34.63
N ASP A 10 -29.31 21.23 -33.46
CA ASP A 10 -28.69 21.15 -32.14
C ASP A 10 -28.17 19.72 -31.89
N ALA A 11 -26.89 19.49 -32.16
CA ALA A 11 -26.23 18.19 -31.99
C ALA A 11 -25.51 18.06 -30.63
N VAL A 12 -26.15 18.46 -29.52
CA VAL A 12 -25.55 18.39 -28.17
C VAL A 12 -26.14 17.24 -27.31
N GLY A 13 -27.10 16.47 -27.83
CA GLY A 13 -27.85 15.50 -27.02
C GLY A 13 -27.32 14.05 -26.95
N HIS A 14 -26.39 13.63 -27.82
CA HIS A 14 -26.18 12.19 -28.05
C HIS A 14 -24.88 11.58 -27.48
N PHE A 15 -23.94 12.38 -26.98
CA PHE A 15 -22.69 11.85 -26.40
C PHE A 15 -22.75 11.62 -24.87
N ALA A 16 -23.69 12.24 -24.16
CA ALA A 16 -23.78 12.13 -22.70
C ALA A 16 -24.39 10.79 -22.22
N LEU A 17 -25.21 10.13 -23.04
CA LEU A 17 -25.89 8.89 -22.67
C LEU A 17 -25.00 7.64 -22.81
N CYS A 18 -23.95 7.70 -23.63
CA CYS A 18 -23.01 6.58 -23.80
C CYS A 18 -22.04 6.45 -22.60
N TRP A 19 -21.67 7.58 -21.97
CA TRP A 19 -20.75 7.57 -20.82
C TRP A 19 -21.37 6.97 -19.55
N HIS A 20 -22.65 7.24 -19.26
CA HIS A 20 -23.33 6.62 -18.12
C HIS A 20 -23.49 5.11 -18.29
N GLU A 21 -23.77 4.63 -19.51
CA GLU A 21 -23.95 3.20 -19.78
C GLU A 21 -22.62 2.43 -19.80
N ILE A 22 -21.52 3.07 -20.23
CA ILE A 22 -20.16 2.51 -20.12
C ILE A 22 -19.69 2.49 -18.65
N MET A 23 -19.89 3.56 -17.87
CA MET A 23 -19.51 3.59 -16.45
C MET A 23 -20.36 2.62 -15.61
N SER A 24 -21.64 2.43 -15.96
CA SER A 24 -22.51 1.44 -15.33
C SER A 24 -22.05 0.00 -15.57
N LYS A 25 -21.51 -0.31 -16.76
CA LYS A 25 -21.00 -1.66 -17.08
C LYS A 25 -19.61 -1.93 -16.51
N VAL A 26 -18.80 -0.90 -16.27
CA VAL A 26 -17.48 -1.03 -15.60
C VAL A 26 -17.63 -1.31 -14.10
N GLN A 27 -18.76 -0.94 -13.48
CA GLN A 27 -19.02 -1.22 -12.05
C GLN A 27 -19.50 -2.65 -11.76
N GLU A 28 -19.91 -3.43 -12.76
CA GLU A 28 -20.69 -4.66 -12.54
C GLU A 28 -19.87 -5.96 -12.45
N THR A 29 -18.53 -5.89 -12.42
CA THR A 29 -17.71 -7.08 -12.15
C THR A 29 -16.51 -6.77 -11.26
N ARG A 30 -16.76 -6.18 -10.09
CA ARG A 30 -15.76 -6.23 -9.02
C ARG A 30 -15.82 -7.59 -8.36
N VAL A 31 -14.83 -8.43 -8.66
CA VAL A 31 -14.56 -9.65 -7.92
C VAL A 31 -14.17 -9.21 -6.50
N VAL A 32 -15.02 -9.51 -5.52
CA VAL A 32 -14.69 -9.34 -4.10
C VAL A 32 -13.61 -10.37 -3.79
N VAL A 33 -12.38 -9.92 -3.52
CA VAL A 33 -11.26 -10.82 -3.24
C VAL A 33 -11.21 -11.09 -1.74
N THR A 34 -11.91 -12.14 -1.31
CA THR A 34 -11.88 -12.58 0.08
C THR A 34 -10.51 -13.13 0.47
N MET A 35 -10.03 -12.79 1.67
CA MET A 35 -8.80 -13.36 2.24
C MET A 35 -8.82 -14.90 2.18
N THR A 36 -7.76 -15.46 1.61
CA THR A 36 -7.58 -16.91 1.49
C THR A 36 -6.97 -17.51 2.76
N VAL A 37 -7.00 -18.85 2.88
CA VAL A 37 -6.27 -19.56 3.96
C VAL A 37 -4.78 -19.27 3.89
N ASP A 38 -4.26 -19.08 2.67
CA ASP A 38 -2.85 -18.79 2.44
C ASP A 38 -2.50 -17.35 2.86
N ASP A 39 -3.43 -16.38 2.68
CA ASP A 39 -3.26 -15.00 3.17
C ASP A 39 -3.15 -14.97 4.70
N ALA A 40 -4.00 -15.73 5.39
CA ALA A 40 -3.95 -15.84 6.84
C ALA A 40 -2.62 -16.47 7.32
N ALA A 41 -2.08 -17.44 6.58
CA ALA A 41 -0.78 -18.03 6.88
C ALA A 41 0.37 -17.04 6.65
N ALA A 42 0.33 -16.25 5.57
CA ALA A 42 1.29 -15.19 5.29
C ALA A 42 1.28 -14.12 6.39
N LEU A 43 0.09 -13.66 6.80
CA LEU A 43 -0.07 -12.70 7.90
C LEU A 43 0.41 -13.25 9.25
N LYS A 44 0.14 -14.52 9.54
CA LYS A 44 0.65 -15.16 10.77
C LYS A 44 2.17 -15.21 10.79
N ARG A 45 2.80 -15.52 9.64
CA ARG A 45 4.25 -15.59 9.51
C ARG A 45 4.89 -14.22 9.73
N ILE A 46 4.39 -13.17 9.08
CA ILE A 46 4.94 -11.82 9.25
C ILE A 46 4.70 -11.33 10.67
N SER A 47 3.49 -11.49 11.23
CA SER A 47 3.19 -11.11 12.61
C SER A 47 4.11 -11.79 13.62
N GLY A 48 4.36 -13.10 13.47
CA GLY A 48 5.25 -13.86 14.34
C GLY A 48 6.74 -13.49 14.23
N ALA A 49 7.16 -12.80 13.16
CA ALA A 49 8.53 -12.30 13.02
C ALA A 49 8.73 -10.93 13.70
N PHE A 50 7.66 -10.16 13.87
CA PHE A 50 7.70 -8.80 14.43
C PHE A 50 7.01 -8.66 15.81
N ASN A 51 6.47 -9.75 16.37
CA ASN A 51 5.73 -9.73 17.65
C ASN A 51 6.51 -9.21 18.86
N ASN A 52 7.85 -9.24 18.81
CA ASN A 52 8.72 -8.77 19.89
C ASN A 52 9.24 -7.34 19.65
N CYS A 53 8.82 -6.67 18.57
CA CYS A 53 9.16 -5.27 18.34
C CYS A 53 8.51 -4.39 19.41
N LEU A 54 9.32 -3.65 20.15
CA LEU A 54 8.82 -2.75 21.17
C LEU A 54 8.12 -1.55 20.51
N ARG A 55 7.03 -1.11 21.12
CA ARG A 55 6.37 0.14 20.75
C ARG A 55 7.29 1.32 21.13
N PRO A 56 7.70 2.18 20.19
CA PRO A 56 8.45 3.39 20.51
C PRO A 56 7.64 4.36 21.38
N VAL A 57 8.34 5.23 22.12
CA VAL A 57 7.72 6.36 22.84
C VAL A 57 7.22 7.42 21.85
N HIS A 58 7.97 7.63 20.76
CA HIS A 58 7.60 8.45 19.61
C HIS A 58 7.97 7.70 18.33
N PHE A 59 7.11 7.79 17.33
CA PHE A 59 7.25 7.16 16.04
C PHE A 59 8.00 8.04 15.04
N THR A 60 7.92 9.37 15.15
CA THR A 60 8.58 10.34 14.25
C THR A 60 9.50 11.28 15.03
N ASP A 61 10.25 12.14 14.32
CA ASP A 61 10.87 13.33 14.94
C ASP A 61 9.79 14.41 15.20
N PHE A 62 8.99 14.18 16.24
CA PHE A 62 7.84 15.00 16.59
C PHE A 62 8.19 16.46 16.97
N GLN A 63 9.48 16.78 17.15
CA GLN A 63 9.94 18.13 17.47
C GLN A 63 10.37 18.94 16.24
N HIS A 64 10.47 18.30 15.07
CA HIS A 64 10.90 18.94 13.83
C HIS A 64 9.91 19.99 13.31
N CYS A 65 8.63 19.62 13.18
CA CYS A 65 7.56 20.51 12.72
C CYS A 65 6.19 20.00 13.19
N GLU A 66 5.14 20.81 12.99
CA GLU A 66 3.76 20.47 13.36
C GLU A 66 3.25 19.21 12.67
N GLU A 67 3.58 19.03 11.38
CA GLU A 67 3.20 17.84 10.62
C GLU A 67 3.80 16.56 11.22
N CYS A 68 5.09 16.56 11.57
CA CYS A 68 5.73 15.42 12.22
C CYS A 68 5.05 15.10 13.58
N ALA A 69 4.67 16.13 14.35
CA ALA A 69 3.95 15.95 15.61
C ALA A 69 2.53 15.41 15.42
N GLU A 70 1.86 15.77 14.32
CA GLU A 70 0.56 15.24 13.96
C GLU A 70 0.64 13.77 13.55
N HIS A 71 1.59 13.43 12.67
CA HIS A 71 1.89 12.04 12.29
C HIS A 71 2.24 11.17 13.50
N ASP A 72 3.04 11.70 14.43
CA ASP A 72 3.38 11.01 15.67
C ASP A 72 2.13 10.71 16.51
N ARG A 73 1.25 11.70 16.71
CA ARG A 73 -0.02 11.53 17.45
C ARG A 73 -0.93 10.51 16.80
N THR A 74 -1.03 10.52 15.47
CA THR A 74 -1.80 9.51 14.72
C THR A 74 -1.27 8.12 15.02
N LEU A 75 0.04 7.90 14.87
CA LEU A 75 0.66 6.61 15.14
C LEU A 75 0.62 6.22 16.63
N LEU A 76 0.69 7.18 17.56
CA LEU A 76 0.52 6.92 19.00
C LEU A 76 -0.92 6.56 19.38
N SER A 77 -1.91 6.97 18.60
CA SER A 77 -3.33 6.62 18.85
C SER A 77 -3.73 5.24 18.33
N ARG A 78 -2.86 4.59 17.56
CA ARG A 78 -3.13 3.31 16.89
C ARG A 78 -2.26 2.18 17.43
N THR A 79 -2.57 0.97 17.00
CA THR A 79 -1.83 -0.27 17.22
C THR A 79 -1.78 -1.03 15.89
N PRO A 80 -0.94 -2.06 15.74
CA PRO A 80 -0.93 -2.86 14.51
C PRO A 80 -2.32 -3.46 14.18
N ASP A 81 -3.12 -3.77 15.19
CA ASP A 81 -4.46 -4.33 15.02
C ASP A 81 -5.51 -3.27 14.68
N THR A 82 -5.24 -1.99 14.96
CA THR A 82 -6.24 -0.90 14.82
C THR A 82 -5.86 0.18 13.81
N ILE A 83 -4.65 0.16 13.25
CA ILE A 83 -4.26 1.03 12.14
C ILE A 83 -5.17 0.71 10.95
N ALA A 84 -5.72 1.74 10.31
CA ALA A 84 -6.65 1.58 9.19
C ALA A 84 -6.13 2.33 7.96
N ILE A 85 -6.69 2.02 6.79
CA ILE A 85 -6.33 2.70 5.55
C ILE A 85 -6.54 4.21 5.63
N GLN A 86 -7.47 4.70 6.46
CA GLN A 86 -7.68 6.13 6.65
C GLN A 86 -6.52 6.83 7.36
N ASP A 87 -5.74 6.09 8.15
CA ASP A 87 -4.61 6.64 8.90
C ASP A 87 -3.34 6.75 8.03
N VAL A 88 -3.22 5.94 6.98
CA VAL A 88 -1.97 5.79 6.19
C VAL A 88 -2.16 5.90 4.67
N GLY A 89 -3.38 5.72 4.19
CA GLY A 89 -3.73 5.58 2.77
C GLY A 89 -3.72 6.84 1.94
N ASN A 90 -3.43 8.00 2.53
CA ASN A 90 -3.33 9.28 1.82
C ASN A 90 -1.86 9.57 1.47
N PRO A 91 -1.43 9.47 0.20
CA PRO A 91 -0.02 9.69 -0.17
C PRO A 91 0.50 11.09 0.19
N GLY A 92 -0.38 12.09 0.23
CA GLY A 92 -0.02 13.47 0.61
C GLY A 92 0.02 13.69 2.13
N TRP A 93 -0.38 12.70 2.92
CA TRP A 93 -0.44 12.76 4.38
C TRP A 93 -0.26 11.35 4.98
N ASP A 94 0.78 10.62 4.56
CA ASP A 94 1.05 9.28 5.08
C ASP A 94 2.09 9.36 6.21
N PRO A 95 1.71 9.10 7.49
CA PRO A 95 2.65 9.17 8.61
C PRO A 95 3.79 8.16 8.50
N ILE A 96 3.62 7.10 7.71
CA ILE A 96 4.67 6.09 7.47
C ILE A 96 5.83 6.71 6.68
N CYS A 97 5.67 7.80 5.95
CA CYS A 97 6.78 8.50 5.28
C CYS A 97 7.84 9.03 6.25
N PHE A 98 7.45 9.40 7.47
CA PHE A 98 8.32 10.03 8.48
C PHE A 98 8.61 9.15 9.68
N ILE A 99 8.17 7.89 9.64
CA ILE A 99 8.33 6.95 10.74
C ILE A 99 9.80 6.53 10.90
N SER A 100 10.26 6.47 12.15
CA SER A 100 11.53 5.86 12.55
C SER A 100 11.59 4.39 12.13
N PRO A 101 12.79 3.81 11.96
CA PRO A 101 12.94 2.39 11.67
C PRO A 101 12.24 1.49 12.70
N GLU A 102 12.40 1.77 14.00
CA GLU A 102 11.77 1.01 15.09
C GLU A 102 10.25 1.10 15.02
N GLY A 103 9.72 2.29 14.70
CA GLY A 103 8.29 2.50 14.49
C GLY A 103 7.75 1.71 13.30
N PHE A 104 8.49 1.68 12.19
CA PHE A 104 8.13 0.88 11.02
C PHE A 104 8.04 -0.60 11.37
N LEU A 105 9.08 -1.12 12.05
CA LEU A 105 9.15 -2.50 12.53
C LEU A 105 7.96 -2.86 13.43
N TYR A 106 7.53 -1.96 14.31
CA TYR A 106 6.35 -2.14 15.16
C TYR A 106 5.06 -2.27 14.33
N TYR A 107 4.91 -1.46 13.27
CA TYR A 107 3.69 -1.41 12.47
C TYR A 107 3.60 -2.42 11.32
N ILE A 108 4.71 -3.06 10.91
CA ILE A 108 4.73 -4.03 9.80
C ILE A 108 3.54 -5.02 9.82
N PRO A 109 3.17 -5.67 10.94
CA PRO A 109 2.02 -6.59 10.95
C PRO A 109 0.69 -5.92 10.54
N GLY A 110 0.46 -4.69 11.01
CA GLY A 110 -0.73 -3.91 10.67
C GLY A 110 -0.71 -3.44 9.23
N LEU A 111 0.43 -2.95 8.74
CA LEU A 111 0.58 -2.52 7.35
C LEU A 111 0.39 -3.70 6.37
N ALA A 112 0.93 -4.87 6.70
CA ALA A 112 0.75 -6.08 5.91
C ALA A 112 -0.71 -6.56 5.88
N ARG A 113 -1.47 -6.41 6.97
CA ARG A 113 -2.91 -6.67 6.98
C ARG A 113 -3.64 -5.78 5.98
N LEU A 114 -3.35 -4.48 5.97
CA LEU A 114 -3.99 -3.52 5.06
C LEU A 114 -3.77 -3.85 3.58
N VAL A 115 -2.67 -4.52 3.22
CA VAL A 115 -2.42 -4.99 1.83
C VAL A 115 -3.47 -6.00 1.37
N PHE A 116 -4.04 -6.82 2.26
CA PHE A 116 -5.08 -7.79 1.88
C PHE A 116 -6.50 -7.29 2.12
N GLU A 117 -6.66 -6.07 2.62
CA GLU A 117 -7.97 -5.47 2.77
C GLU A 117 -8.48 -4.92 1.45
N GLU A 118 -9.79 -5.04 1.25
CA GLU A 118 -10.47 -4.42 0.13
C GLU A 118 -10.33 -2.89 0.23
N PRO A 119 -9.96 -2.20 -0.87
CA PRO A 119 -9.85 -0.75 -0.87
C PRO A 119 -11.19 -0.11 -0.48
N LEU A 120 -11.15 0.78 0.51
CA LEU A 120 -12.32 1.57 0.86
C LEU A 120 -12.57 2.66 -0.19
N TYR A 121 -13.83 3.05 -0.38
CA TYR A 121 -14.19 4.14 -1.29
C TYR A 121 -13.35 5.39 -0.99
N GLY A 122 -12.66 5.91 -2.01
CA GLY A 122 -11.77 7.07 -1.89
C GLY A 122 -10.30 6.75 -1.59
N TYR A 123 -9.95 5.47 -1.42
CA TYR A 123 -8.58 5.01 -1.24
C TYR A 123 -8.21 4.00 -2.33
N SER A 124 -6.96 4.05 -2.78
CA SER A 124 -6.37 3.03 -3.65
C SER A 124 -5.99 1.79 -2.84
N TRP A 125 -5.63 0.72 -3.54
CA TRP A 125 -5.09 -0.47 -2.91
C TRP A 125 -3.79 -0.16 -2.14
N TYR A 126 -3.73 -0.55 -0.86
CA TYR A 126 -2.61 -0.21 0.01
C TYR A 126 -1.28 -0.82 -0.41
N ALA A 127 -1.29 -1.86 -1.24
CA ALA A 127 -0.07 -2.49 -1.76
C ALA A 127 0.89 -1.48 -2.41
N ALA A 128 0.36 -0.46 -3.12
CA ALA A 128 1.17 0.57 -3.76
C ALA A 128 2.05 1.31 -2.74
N GLN A 129 1.46 1.82 -1.66
CA GLN A 129 2.20 2.52 -0.61
C GLN A 129 3.11 1.56 0.16
N PHE A 130 2.63 0.37 0.49
CA PHE A 130 3.43 -0.63 1.21
C PHE A 130 4.71 -1.00 0.44
N LEU A 131 4.60 -1.27 -0.86
CA LEU A 131 5.76 -1.59 -1.71
C LEU A 131 6.71 -0.39 -1.83
N TRP A 132 6.19 0.82 -2.05
CA TRP A 132 6.99 2.04 -2.08
C TRP A 132 7.83 2.21 -0.80
N HIS A 133 7.20 2.00 0.36
CA HIS A 133 7.86 2.05 1.68
C HIS A 133 8.95 0.98 1.86
N LEU A 134 8.78 -0.18 1.24
CA LEU A 134 9.75 -1.28 1.28
C LEU A 134 10.91 -1.08 0.30
N ILE A 135 10.66 -0.45 -0.85
CA ILE A 135 11.70 -0.15 -1.85
C ILE A 135 12.59 0.99 -1.34
N SER A 136 12.00 2.16 -1.04
CA SER A 136 12.65 3.37 -0.51
C SER A 136 14.10 3.55 -1.04
N ASP A 137 15.09 3.80 -0.18
CA ASP A 137 16.51 4.00 -0.51
C ASP A 137 17.25 2.71 -0.95
N GLY A 138 16.53 1.70 -1.45
CA GLY A 138 17.10 0.45 -1.96
C GLY A 138 17.94 -0.29 -0.89
N PRO A 139 19.17 -0.74 -1.22
CA PRO A 139 20.04 -1.43 -0.26
C PRO A 139 20.46 -0.59 0.97
N SER A 140 20.36 0.74 0.89
CA SER A 140 20.63 1.67 1.99
C SER A 140 19.41 1.92 2.87
N ASN A 141 18.27 1.28 2.59
CA ASN A 141 17.04 1.44 3.33
C ASN A 141 17.25 1.17 4.84
N ASN A 142 17.12 2.22 5.65
CA ASN A 142 17.30 2.14 7.10
C ASN A 142 16.34 1.12 7.75
N ARG A 143 15.16 0.90 7.16
CA ARG A 143 14.18 -0.12 7.61
C ARG A 143 14.70 -1.54 7.36
N PHE A 144 15.35 -1.77 6.22
CA PHE A 144 16.01 -3.05 5.92
C PHE A 144 17.16 -3.33 6.90
N ASN A 145 17.95 -2.29 7.21
CA ASN A 145 19.08 -2.36 8.13
C ASN A 145 18.65 -2.58 9.59
N ALA A 146 17.51 -2.03 10.00
CA ALA A 146 16.94 -2.25 11.32
C ALA A 146 16.37 -3.68 11.50
N CYS A 147 16.00 -4.37 10.41
CA CYS A 147 15.46 -5.72 10.50
C CYS A 147 16.53 -6.77 10.82
N THR A 148 16.15 -7.76 11.60
CA THR A 148 16.89 -9.02 11.74
C THR A 148 16.80 -9.87 10.46
N PRO A 149 17.69 -10.86 10.24
CA PRO A 149 17.55 -11.79 9.12
C PRO A 149 16.18 -12.51 9.09
N LYS A 150 15.65 -12.88 10.26
CA LYS A 150 14.32 -13.52 10.37
C LYS A 150 13.19 -12.60 9.90
N GLN A 151 13.24 -11.32 10.29
CA GLN A 151 12.26 -10.31 9.89
C GLN A 151 12.31 -10.06 8.37
N ARG A 152 13.51 -9.93 7.80
CA ARG A 152 13.68 -9.77 6.34
C ARG A 152 13.11 -10.96 5.57
N ALA A 153 13.43 -12.18 6.01
CA ALA A 153 12.90 -13.40 5.39
C ALA A 153 11.36 -13.51 5.50
N ALA A 154 10.75 -12.92 6.52
CA ALA A 154 9.30 -12.86 6.65
C ALA A 154 8.67 -11.86 5.68
N ILE A 155 9.28 -10.67 5.51
CA ILE A 155 8.85 -9.69 4.51
C ILE A 155 9.01 -10.25 3.09
N ALA A 156 10.16 -10.84 2.76
CA ALA A 156 10.37 -11.46 1.44
C ALA A 156 9.34 -12.55 1.13
N ALA A 157 9.02 -13.40 2.12
CA ALA A 157 7.99 -14.42 1.96
C ALA A 157 6.59 -13.83 1.79
N PHE A 158 6.28 -12.72 2.47
CA PHE A 158 5.02 -12.01 2.32
C PHE A 158 4.89 -11.39 0.92
N ILE A 159 5.94 -10.74 0.41
CA ILE A 159 5.94 -10.18 -0.95
C ILE A 159 5.83 -11.30 -1.99
N GLY A 160 6.55 -12.41 -1.81
CA GLY A 160 6.42 -13.58 -2.69
C GLY A 160 4.99 -14.11 -2.76
N HIS A 161 4.33 -14.24 -1.61
CA HIS A 161 2.92 -14.61 -1.54
C HIS A 161 2.01 -13.61 -2.25
N LEU A 162 2.26 -12.31 -2.11
CA LEU A 162 1.52 -11.26 -2.80
C LEU A 162 1.67 -11.39 -4.33
N ILE A 163 2.88 -11.62 -4.83
CA ILE A 163 3.16 -11.85 -6.26
C ILE A 163 2.40 -13.08 -6.76
N ASP A 164 2.48 -14.20 -6.03
CA ASP A 164 1.89 -15.47 -6.45
C ASP A 164 0.35 -15.43 -6.47
N THR A 165 -0.26 -14.72 -5.52
CA THR A 165 -1.71 -14.75 -5.32
C THR A 165 -2.46 -13.58 -5.94
N ARG A 166 -1.76 -12.47 -6.25
CA ARG A 166 -2.37 -11.22 -6.75
C ARG A 166 -1.69 -10.68 -8.00
N ALA A 167 -1.07 -11.53 -8.82
CA ALA A 167 -0.43 -11.13 -10.07
C ALA A 167 -1.34 -10.25 -10.96
N ASP A 168 -2.60 -10.67 -11.19
CA ASP A 168 -3.54 -9.91 -12.03
C ASP A 168 -3.82 -8.50 -11.45
N GLN A 169 -3.96 -8.39 -10.13
CA GLN A 169 -4.22 -7.11 -9.46
C GLN A 169 -2.98 -6.21 -9.44
N LEU A 170 -1.78 -6.81 -9.30
CA LEU A 170 -0.51 -6.08 -9.44
C LEU A 170 -0.35 -5.54 -10.86
N ASP A 171 -0.70 -6.31 -11.88
CA ASP A 171 -0.67 -5.87 -13.28
C ASP A 171 -1.69 -4.74 -13.54
N GLU A 172 -2.93 -4.88 -13.03
CA GLU A 172 -3.98 -3.86 -13.19
C GLU A 172 -3.59 -2.51 -12.56
N GLU A 173 -2.93 -2.54 -11.39
CA GLU A 173 -2.49 -1.36 -10.65
C GLU A 173 -1.07 -0.89 -11.05
N CYS A 174 -0.45 -1.52 -12.06
CA CYS A 174 0.91 -1.25 -12.53
C CYS A 174 1.99 -1.36 -11.44
N LEU A 175 1.86 -2.33 -10.53
CA LEU A 175 2.74 -2.55 -9.36
C LEU A 175 3.66 -3.77 -9.50
N THR A 176 3.63 -4.50 -10.62
CA THR A 176 4.41 -5.74 -10.80
C THR A 176 5.92 -5.51 -10.65
N ASP A 177 6.45 -4.44 -11.26
CA ASP A 177 7.86 -4.09 -11.15
C ASP A 177 8.25 -3.72 -9.71
N ASP A 178 7.39 -2.99 -9.01
CA ASP A 178 7.61 -2.60 -7.61
C ASP A 178 7.59 -3.82 -6.69
N ALA A 179 6.67 -4.76 -6.90
CA ALA A 179 6.60 -5.99 -6.13
C ALA A 179 7.86 -6.85 -6.32
N LEU A 180 8.28 -7.05 -7.57
CA LEU A 180 9.50 -7.79 -7.89
C LEU A 180 10.74 -7.10 -7.32
N ARG A 181 10.82 -5.76 -7.40
CA ARG A 181 11.93 -4.99 -6.86
C ARG A 181 11.99 -5.07 -5.34
N ALA A 182 10.85 -4.94 -4.66
CA ALA A 182 10.79 -5.12 -3.22
C ALA A 182 11.21 -6.55 -2.82
N TRP A 183 10.74 -7.57 -3.53
CA TRP A 183 11.14 -8.96 -3.28
C TRP A 183 12.65 -9.15 -3.45
N GLU A 184 13.24 -8.59 -4.51
CA GLU A 184 14.69 -8.65 -4.75
C GLU A 184 15.48 -8.00 -3.61
N ILE A 185 15.09 -6.80 -3.14
CA ILE A 185 15.76 -6.12 -2.02
C ILE A 185 15.68 -7.00 -0.76
N TRP A 186 14.48 -7.48 -0.42
CA TRP A 186 14.21 -8.12 0.86
C TRP A 186 14.62 -9.60 0.92
N SER A 187 14.83 -10.25 -0.22
CA SER A 187 15.34 -11.63 -0.32
C SER A 187 16.86 -11.73 -0.19
N GLN A 188 17.58 -10.60 -0.18
CA GLN A 188 19.04 -10.61 -0.05
C GLN A 188 19.49 -11.21 1.27
N ILE A 189 20.35 -12.22 1.16
CA ILE A 189 21.10 -12.73 2.30
C ILE A 189 22.25 -11.77 2.54
N LYS A 190 22.15 -10.93 3.58
CA LYS A 190 23.35 -10.30 4.13
C LYS A 190 24.20 -11.40 4.75
N THR A 191 25.23 -11.84 4.04
CA THR A 191 26.35 -12.52 4.67
C THR A 191 27.00 -11.51 5.60
N CYS A 192 27.04 -11.80 6.90
CA CYS A 192 27.87 -10.99 7.80
C CYS A 192 29.29 -11.02 7.24
N ASP A 193 29.84 -9.86 6.87
CA ASP A 193 31.28 -9.76 6.64
C ASP A 193 31.96 -10.19 7.96
N PRO A 194 32.94 -11.12 7.90
CA PRO A 194 33.61 -11.67 9.08
C PRO A 194 34.40 -10.63 9.87
#